data_AF-A0A812WJ89-F1
#
_entry.id   AF-A0A812WJ89-F1
#
_cell.length_a   1.000
_cell.length_b   1.000
_cell.length_c   1.000
_cell.angle_alpha   90.00
_cell.angle_beta   90.00
_cell.angle_gamma   90.00
#
_symmetry.space_group_name_H-M   'P 1'
#
loop_
_entity.id
_entity.type
_entity.pdbx_description
1 polymer ?
#
loop_
_entity_poly.entity_id
_entity_poly.type
_entity_poly.pdbx_seq_one_letter_code
_entity_poly.pdbx_strand_id
1 'polypeptide(L)'
;MPEPSTGWTIPAGATVKLYTPNAPVRQGNGVVADWSGKLEFYPNASMDGGPPSSALCNGLDKCPTYQGLNGVATAVEFTFVPHGADFYDVSIINGFNIGIEMKPDGSFRPVYEGASASSRGYNCGAAGALAQPDRRLSACPWEFTKQLQALGHDDISPLLTQVDGGYGYCQKHSDCFGSGLVCGQVAKTVWDWFARVLRPTTQITMECGHRIGVWSVYQLCVWSGNTYRSPAPFEGLIDCPSMHYMFACAGPAPWTTTCYNKVPVGAECCGCANWTEALGIAVPEGGAGCQGASPTWQMTAQPFYKILKAGCPTAYTFAFDDETSTFTCRTAESQLDANIPNKAGYNITLCPSEPDFEEMNGGTDQVCRGQASWDNNNKYFTHYPDQTLSECKMKCRITPGCKGIEHGPFGRCEVWTRSAGIQATSTLAGYSCLRYVPFEFETLGTGQNEACRGVTADDSSDKYYRLYMNETLSGCQRRCRIASDVCKGIEFGPLGRCEVWTHVAGIHATSPVKGHACFLFAPSDFEIVGGENQACRGRTWYDNSNSYFTHVRDQTLSSCKSLCREMGTRCKGIEFGPFGRCELWTRSSGIQSSRTVAGYSCYRYVPL
;
A
#
# COMPACT_ATOMS: atom_id res chain seq x y z
N MET A 1 1.57 1.61 -24.23
CA MET A 1 2.24 0.68 -23.31
C MET A 1 3.74 0.86 -23.45
N PRO A 2 4.51 0.63 -22.38
CA PRO A 2 5.93 0.33 -22.53
C PRO A 2 6.12 -0.65 -23.67
N GLU A 3 7.00 -0.35 -24.63
CA GLU A 3 7.39 -1.39 -25.59
C GLU A 3 7.98 -2.55 -24.79
N PRO A 4 7.36 -3.74 -24.82
CA PRO A 4 7.81 -4.86 -24.00
C PRO A 4 9.19 -5.40 -24.45
N SER A 5 9.71 -4.91 -25.58
CA SER A 5 11.01 -5.23 -26.15
C SER A 5 12.19 -4.53 -25.44
N THR A 6 11.97 -3.41 -24.73
CA THR A 6 13.09 -2.55 -24.31
C THR A 6 13.57 -2.73 -22.88
N GLY A 7 12.80 -3.33 -21.96
CA GLY A 7 13.19 -3.47 -20.54
C GLY A 7 13.32 -2.10 -19.84
N TRP A 8 12.75 -1.95 -18.64
CA TRP A 8 12.55 -0.63 -18.02
C TRP A 8 13.01 -0.68 -16.57
N THR A 9 13.91 0.24 -16.18
CA THR A 9 14.30 0.41 -14.78
C THR A 9 13.43 1.49 -14.14
N ILE A 10 12.81 1.17 -13.02
CA ILE A 10 11.96 2.08 -12.25
C ILE A 10 12.67 2.31 -10.90
N PRO A 11 13.03 3.56 -10.55
CA PRO A 11 13.61 3.85 -9.24
C PRO A 11 12.64 3.50 -8.10
N ALA A 12 13.17 3.13 -6.94
CA ALA A 12 12.36 2.93 -5.75
C ALA A 12 11.53 4.18 -5.42
N GLY A 13 10.25 3.98 -5.08
CA GLY A 13 9.28 5.05 -4.84
C GLY A 13 8.76 5.75 -6.10
N ALA A 14 9.27 5.43 -7.29
CA ALA A 14 8.78 6.02 -8.53
C ALA A 14 7.49 5.34 -8.99
N THR A 15 6.61 6.14 -9.61
CA THR A 15 5.34 5.68 -10.18
C THR A 15 5.40 5.65 -11.70
N VAL A 16 4.97 4.54 -12.31
CA VAL A 16 4.76 4.40 -13.75
C VAL A 16 3.28 4.39 -14.06
N LYS A 17 2.88 5.10 -15.12
CA LYS A 17 1.52 5.09 -15.64
C LYS A 17 1.37 4.11 -16.79
N LEU A 18 0.41 3.21 -16.70
CA LEU A 18 0.00 2.33 -17.80
C LEU A 18 -1.38 2.71 -18.31
N TYR A 19 -1.57 2.66 -19.62
CA TYR A 19 -2.85 2.91 -20.27
C TYR A 19 -3.25 1.69 -21.10
N THR A 20 -4.54 1.41 -21.16
CA THR A 20 -5.15 0.36 -22.00
C THR A 20 -4.70 0.52 -23.47
N PRO A 21 -4.11 -0.52 -24.09
CA PRO A 21 -3.73 -0.47 -25.49
C PRO A 21 -4.98 -0.56 -26.35
N ASN A 22 -5.19 0.39 -27.27
CA ASN A 22 -6.34 0.40 -28.17
C ASN A 22 -6.21 -0.63 -29.30
N ALA A 23 -6.13 -1.92 -28.97
CA ALA A 23 -6.04 -3.01 -29.97
C ALA A 23 -6.82 -4.24 -29.48
N PRO A 24 -8.07 -4.45 -29.92
CA PRO A 24 -8.89 -5.57 -29.45
C PRO A 24 -8.25 -6.92 -29.82
N VAL A 25 -8.01 -7.77 -28.81
CA VAL A 25 -7.53 -9.15 -28.99
C VAL A 25 -8.67 -10.11 -28.61
N ARG A 26 -9.16 -10.91 -29.57
CA ARG A 26 -10.09 -12.00 -29.23
C ARG A 26 -9.34 -13.07 -28.45
N GLN A 27 -9.70 -13.29 -27.19
CA GLN A 27 -9.20 -14.42 -26.43
C GLN A 27 -9.88 -15.73 -26.87
N GLY A 28 -9.19 -16.86 -26.70
CA GLY A 28 -9.69 -18.18 -27.08
C GLY A 28 -10.94 -18.66 -26.30
N ASN A 29 -11.33 -17.95 -25.25
CA ASN A 29 -12.49 -18.23 -24.39
C ASN A 29 -13.75 -17.41 -24.75
N GLY A 30 -13.71 -16.60 -25.82
CA GLY A 30 -14.84 -15.76 -26.24
C GLY A 30 -14.97 -14.41 -25.52
N VAL A 31 -14.08 -14.09 -24.57
CA VAL A 31 -13.98 -12.77 -23.95
C VAL A 31 -13.29 -11.80 -24.91
N VAL A 32 -13.91 -10.64 -25.13
CA VAL A 32 -13.27 -9.52 -25.84
C VAL A 32 -12.51 -8.69 -24.80
N ALA A 33 -11.20 -8.85 -24.76
CA ALA A 33 -10.29 -8.05 -23.95
C ALA A 33 -9.37 -7.25 -24.89
N ASP A 34 -9.06 -6.01 -24.54
CA ASP A 34 -8.04 -5.25 -25.26
C ASP A 34 -6.65 -5.82 -24.96
N TRP A 35 -6.44 -6.31 -23.74
CA TRP A 35 -5.22 -7.00 -23.35
C TRP A 35 -5.44 -7.76 -22.03
N SER A 36 -4.71 -8.85 -21.83
CA SER A 36 -4.64 -9.56 -20.56
C SER A 36 -3.23 -10.11 -20.39
N GLY A 37 -2.66 -9.94 -19.20
CA GLY A 37 -1.31 -10.37 -18.92
C GLY A 37 -0.79 -9.76 -17.63
N LYS A 38 0.51 -9.95 -17.41
CA LYS A 38 1.19 -9.46 -16.21
C LYS A 38 2.53 -8.84 -16.54
N LEU A 39 2.97 -7.96 -15.65
CA LEU A 39 4.33 -7.43 -15.63
C LEU A 39 4.98 -7.87 -14.32
N GLU A 40 6.16 -8.45 -14.42
CA GLU A 40 6.90 -8.99 -13.27
C GLU A 40 8.16 -8.16 -13.06
N PHE A 41 8.47 -7.85 -11.79
CA PHE A 41 9.59 -7.01 -11.42
C PHE A 41 10.60 -7.77 -10.58
N TYR A 42 11.86 -7.41 -10.72
CA TYR A 42 12.94 -7.91 -9.88
C TYR A 42 13.99 -6.82 -9.65
N PRO A 43 14.71 -6.84 -8.51
CA PRO A 43 15.74 -5.84 -8.23
C PRO A 43 16.85 -5.91 -9.27
N ASN A 44 17.22 -4.77 -9.85
CA ASN A 44 18.34 -4.70 -10.79
C ASN A 44 19.67 -4.75 -10.01
N ALA A 45 20.23 -5.95 -9.85
CA ALA A 45 21.68 -6.09 -9.72
C ALA A 45 22.24 -5.96 -11.14
N SER A 46 23.14 -4.99 -11.39
CA SER A 46 23.66 -4.73 -12.73
C SER A 46 24.06 -6.02 -13.44
N MET A 47 23.57 -6.21 -14.67
CA MET A 47 23.89 -7.37 -15.52
C MET A 47 25.39 -7.49 -15.85
N ASP A 48 26.17 -6.47 -15.49
CA ASP A 48 27.63 -6.42 -15.63
C ASP A 48 28.40 -7.13 -14.49
N GLY A 49 27.75 -7.92 -13.63
CA GLY A 49 28.41 -8.78 -12.64
C GLY A 49 27.97 -8.63 -11.17
N GLY A 50 26.72 -8.22 -10.90
CA GLY A 50 26.17 -8.16 -9.53
C GLY A 50 25.65 -9.51 -8.98
N PRO A 51 25.35 -9.59 -7.66
CA PRO A 51 24.83 -10.80 -7.01
C PRO A 51 23.49 -11.27 -7.58
N PRO A 52 23.10 -12.56 -7.37
CA PRO A 52 21.95 -13.16 -8.03
C PRO A 52 20.63 -12.45 -7.72
N SER A 53 19.84 -12.27 -8.78
CA SER A 53 18.47 -11.75 -8.70
C SER A 53 17.51 -12.79 -8.15
N SER A 54 16.47 -12.33 -7.43
CA SER A 54 15.33 -13.14 -6.97
C SER A 54 14.68 -14.00 -8.06
N ALA A 55 14.75 -13.53 -9.31
CA ALA A 55 14.30 -14.25 -10.49
C ALA A 55 15.19 -13.99 -11.70
N LEU A 56 15.13 -14.90 -12.67
CA LEU A 56 15.92 -14.88 -13.89
C LEU A 56 15.01 -14.90 -15.10
N CYS A 57 15.47 -14.29 -16.18
CA CYS A 57 14.83 -14.45 -17.46
C CYS A 57 15.43 -15.62 -18.28
N ASN A 58 15.57 -16.81 -17.68
CA ASN A 58 16.22 -17.97 -18.31
C ASN A 58 17.60 -17.64 -18.93
N GLY A 59 18.31 -16.71 -18.31
CA GLY A 59 19.62 -16.22 -18.72
C GLY A 59 19.61 -15.01 -19.65
N LEU A 60 18.46 -14.57 -20.13
CA LEU A 60 18.36 -13.37 -20.98
C LEU A 60 18.39 -12.10 -20.13
N ASP A 61 18.85 -11.01 -20.74
CA ASP A 61 18.76 -9.68 -20.13
C ASP A 61 17.30 -9.19 -20.01
N LYS A 62 16.41 -9.75 -20.84
CA LYS A 62 15.01 -9.35 -20.97
C LYS A 62 14.16 -10.55 -21.35
N CYS A 63 12.95 -10.61 -20.80
CA CYS A 63 12.00 -11.66 -21.16
C CYS A 63 11.25 -11.37 -22.44
N PRO A 64 11.12 -12.37 -23.34
CA PRO A 64 10.13 -12.31 -24.39
C PRO A 64 8.75 -12.03 -23.81
N THR A 65 7.91 -11.30 -24.55
CA THR A 65 6.54 -10.88 -24.18
C THR A 65 5.60 -12.01 -23.73
N TYR A 66 5.93 -13.25 -24.03
CA TYR A 66 5.14 -14.44 -23.75
C TYR A 66 5.77 -15.33 -22.67
N GLN A 67 6.86 -14.89 -22.06
CA GLN A 67 7.63 -15.67 -21.10
C GLN A 67 7.79 -14.87 -19.80
N GLY A 68 7.29 -15.42 -18.70
CA GLY A 68 7.52 -14.85 -17.37
C GLY A 68 8.94 -15.09 -16.86
N LEU A 69 9.29 -14.41 -15.78
CA LEU A 69 10.49 -14.67 -14.99
C LEU A 69 10.40 -16.06 -14.35
N ASN A 70 11.55 -16.72 -14.26
CA ASN A 70 11.72 -17.94 -13.50
C ASN A 70 12.35 -17.59 -12.14
N GLY A 71 11.64 -17.87 -11.05
CA GLY A 71 12.05 -17.52 -9.69
C GLY A 71 11.04 -16.63 -9.01
N VAL A 72 11.47 -15.97 -7.94
CA VAL A 72 10.61 -15.15 -7.08
C VAL A 72 10.42 -13.77 -7.67
N ALA A 73 9.19 -13.45 -8.04
CA ALA A 73 8.85 -12.14 -8.59
C ALA A 73 7.45 -11.70 -8.15
N THR A 74 7.36 -10.47 -7.65
CA THR A 74 6.09 -9.78 -7.46
C THR A 74 5.64 -9.20 -8.81
N ALA A 75 4.36 -9.40 -9.11
CA ALA A 75 3.77 -9.05 -10.39
C ALA A 75 2.61 -8.09 -10.22
N VAL A 76 2.29 -7.38 -11.29
CA VAL A 76 1.00 -6.73 -11.49
C VAL A 76 0.28 -7.43 -12.63
N GLU A 77 -0.98 -7.79 -12.42
CA GLU A 77 -1.79 -8.49 -13.42
C GLU A 77 -2.96 -7.60 -13.83
N PHE A 78 -3.33 -7.66 -15.12
CA PHE A 78 -4.49 -6.94 -15.62
C PHE A 78 -5.24 -7.74 -16.68
N THR A 79 -6.53 -7.46 -16.77
CA THR A 79 -7.37 -7.76 -17.93
C THR A 79 -8.18 -6.52 -18.26
N PHE A 80 -7.88 -5.89 -19.40
CA PHE A 80 -8.56 -4.69 -19.86
C PHE A 80 -9.79 -5.08 -20.69
N VAL A 81 -10.97 -4.62 -20.27
CA VAL A 81 -12.26 -5.02 -20.84
C VAL A 81 -12.91 -3.81 -21.51
N PRO A 82 -13.01 -3.76 -22.85
CA PRO A 82 -13.37 -2.55 -23.57
C PRO A 82 -14.75 -2.03 -23.21
N HIS A 83 -15.76 -2.89 -23.09
CA HIS A 83 -17.13 -2.49 -22.72
C HIS A 83 -17.52 -3.01 -21.34
N GLY A 84 -16.52 -3.13 -20.45
CA GLY A 84 -16.67 -3.74 -19.14
C GLY A 84 -15.80 -3.07 -18.08
N ALA A 85 -15.72 -3.71 -16.91
CA ALA A 85 -14.78 -3.31 -15.88
C ALA A 85 -13.46 -4.01 -16.15
N ASP A 86 -12.37 -3.28 -16.03
CA ASP A 86 -11.05 -3.88 -16.01
C ASP A 86 -10.88 -4.68 -14.72
N PHE A 87 -10.12 -5.76 -14.79
CA PHE A 87 -9.70 -6.55 -13.64
C PHE A 87 -8.22 -6.33 -13.42
N TYR A 88 -7.80 -6.18 -12.17
CA TYR A 88 -6.41 -5.93 -11.86
C TYR A 88 -6.03 -6.36 -10.44
N ASP A 89 -4.78 -6.71 -10.24
CA ASP A 89 -4.25 -7.14 -8.94
C ASP A 89 -2.72 -7.02 -8.86
N VAL A 90 -2.22 -7.09 -7.63
CA VAL A 90 -0.80 -7.31 -7.35
C VAL A 90 -0.64 -8.76 -6.90
N SER A 91 0.22 -9.51 -7.58
CA SER A 91 0.33 -10.95 -7.43
C SER A 91 1.67 -11.36 -6.85
N ILE A 92 1.61 -12.23 -5.85
CA ILE A 92 2.75 -12.89 -5.20
C ILE A 92 2.64 -14.40 -5.26
N ILE A 93 1.93 -14.93 -6.28
CA ILE A 93 1.87 -16.38 -6.55
C ILE A 93 3.28 -16.96 -6.72
N ASN A 94 4.16 -16.25 -7.41
CA ASN A 94 5.55 -16.65 -7.61
C ASN A 94 6.44 -16.29 -6.40
N GLY A 95 5.86 -15.75 -5.33
CA GLY A 95 6.56 -15.23 -4.16
C GLY A 95 6.74 -13.71 -4.19
N PHE A 96 7.47 -13.20 -3.21
CA PHE A 96 7.64 -11.77 -2.97
C PHE A 96 9.10 -11.34 -3.07
N ASN A 97 9.39 -10.29 -3.82
CA ASN A 97 10.73 -9.71 -3.88
C ASN A 97 10.74 -8.18 -3.74
N ILE A 98 9.68 -7.50 -4.19
CA ILE A 98 9.54 -6.05 -4.17
C ILE A 98 8.10 -5.70 -3.77
N GLY A 99 7.94 -4.74 -2.86
CA GLY A 99 6.61 -4.17 -2.57
C GLY A 99 6.10 -3.37 -3.76
N ILE A 100 4.86 -3.60 -4.18
CA ILE A 100 4.26 -2.90 -5.31
C ILE A 100 2.89 -2.37 -4.90
N GLU A 101 2.65 -1.08 -5.13
CA GLU A 101 1.31 -0.52 -5.07
C GLU A 101 0.78 -0.31 -6.49
N MET A 102 -0.48 -0.69 -6.72
CA MET A 102 -1.17 -0.44 -7.97
C MET A 102 -2.54 0.16 -7.74
N LYS A 103 -2.80 1.34 -8.33
CA LYS A 103 -4.08 2.04 -8.21
C LYS A 103 -4.51 2.73 -9.51
N PRO A 104 -5.81 2.93 -9.75
CA PRO A 104 -6.29 3.75 -10.86
C PRO A 104 -5.80 5.20 -10.74
N ASP A 105 -5.57 5.87 -11.88
CA ASP A 105 -4.95 7.20 -11.96
C ASP A 105 -5.84 8.41 -11.60
N GLY A 106 -7.03 8.15 -11.05
CA GLY A 106 -7.99 9.16 -10.61
C GLY A 106 -9.08 9.52 -11.62
N SER A 107 -8.97 9.10 -12.89
CA SER A 107 -10.01 9.28 -13.93
C SER A 107 -11.26 8.37 -13.76
N PHE A 108 -11.49 7.84 -12.56
CA PHE A 108 -12.33 6.67 -12.34
C PHE A 108 -13.44 6.89 -11.32
N ARG A 109 -14.51 6.08 -11.44
CA ARG A 109 -15.57 6.00 -10.43
C ARG A 109 -15.75 4.55 -9.98
N PRO A 110 -16.06 4.33 -8.69
CA PRO A 110 -16.43 3.01 -8.22
C PRO A 110 -17.60 2.46 -9.04
N VAL A 111 -17.57 1.16 -9.35
CA VAL A 111 -18.70 0.49 -10.00
C VAL A 111 -19.84 0.41 -8.98
N TYR A 112 -20.91 1.19 -9.20
CA TYR A 112 -22.03 1.33 -8.27
C TYR A 112 -23.26 0.56 -8.78
N GLU A 113 -23.31 -0.75 -8.55
CA GLU A 113 -24.58 -1.47 -8.50
C GLU A 113 -24.65 -2.23 -7.17
N GLY A 114 -25.42 -1.71 -6.22
CA GLY A 114 -25.82 -2.45 -5.00
C GLY A 114 -24.76 -2.69 -3.91
N ALA A 115 -23.53 -2.23 -4.07
CA ALA A 115 -22.43 -2.52 -3.15
C ALA A 115 -22.53 -1.82 -1.76
N SER A 116 -22.48 -2.62 -0.71
CA SER A 116 -22.25 -2.31 0.71
C SER A 116 -20.86 -1.72 0.96
N ALA A 117 -20.64 -1.30 2.20
CA ALA A 117 -19.41 -0.62 2.58
C ALA A 117 -18.14 -1.47 2.37
N SER A 118 -18.19 -2.79 2.51
CA SER A 118 -17.01 -3.68 2.47
C SER A 118 -16.46 -3.92 1.06
N SER A 119 -17.31 -3.96 0.03
CA SER A 119 -16.88 -4.20 -1.37
C SER A 119 -16.37 -2.94 -2.08
N ARG A 120 -16.65 -1.74 -1.55
CA ARG A 120 -16.17 -0.47 -2.13
C ARG A 120 -14.65 -0.38 -2.21
N GLY A 121 -13.92 -1.04 -1.31
CA GLY A 121 -12.46 -1.04 -1.32
C GLY A 121 -11.85 -1.75 -2.53
N TYR A 122 -12.50 -2.77 -3.07
CA TYR A 122 -12.02 -3.52 -4.25
C TYR A 122 -12.47 -2.91 -5.59
N ASN A 123 -13.32 -1.88 -5.52
CA ASN A 123 -13.80 -1.13 -6.67
C ASN A 123 -12.97 0.14 -6.83
N CYS A 124 -12.09 0.15 -7.82
CA CYS A 124 -11.12 1.21 -8.06
C CYS A 124 -10.18 1.46 -6.86
N GLY A 125 -9.91 0.43 -6.07
CA GLY A 125 -9.02 0.47 -4.91
C GLY A 125 -7.53 0.37 -5.24
N ALA A 126 -6.72 0.35 -4.18
CA ALA A 126 -5.27 0.29 -4.28
C ALA A 126 -4.75 -1.11 -3.88
N ALA A 127 -4.43 -1.93 -4.86
CA ALA A 127 -3.83 -3.25 -4.64
C ALA A 127 -2.39 -3.09 -4.14
N GLY A 128 -2.01 -3.83 -3.09
CA GLY A 128 -0.64 -3.81 -2.57
C GLY A 128 -0.23 -2.52 -1.83
N ALA A 129 -1.18 -1.63 -1.55
CA ALA A 129 -0.91 -0.34 -0.92
C ALA A 129 -0.54 -0.46 0.56
N LEU A 130 0.50 0.26 0.98
CA LEU A 130 0.89 0.36 2.40
C LEU A 130 -0.17 1.05 3.26
N ALA A 131 -0.99 1.91 2.64
CA ALA A 131 -2.15 2.52 3.27
C ALA A 131 -3.29 2.60 2.26
N GLN A 132 -4.48 2.18 2.67
CA GLN A 132 -5.66 2.15 1.81
C GLN A 132 -6.34 3.54 1.81
N PRO A 133 -6.57 4.16 0.63
CA PRO A 133 -7.10 5.52 0.54
C PRO A 133 -8.45 5.71 1.25
N ASP A 134 -9.32 4.70 1.20
CA ASP A 134 -10.65 4.74 1.84
C ASP A 134 -10.67 4.11 3.24
N ARG A 135 -9.53 3.60 3.73
CA ARG A 135 -9.31 2.90 5.02
C ARG A 135 -10.21 1.68 5.25
N ARG A 136 -10.85 1.12 4.22
CA ARG A 136 -11.76 -0.03 4.37
C ARG A 136 -11.07 -1.38 4.19
N LEU A 137 -10.05 -1.43 3.35
CA LEU A 137 -9.20 -2.60 3.20
C LEU A 137 -8.02 -2.54 4.19
N SER A 138 -7.49 -3.71 4.52
CA SER A 138 -6.25 -3.82 5.27
C SER A 138 -5.08 -3.31 4.46
N ALA A 139 -4.13 -2.65 5.12
CA ALA A 139 -2.86 -2.27 4.54
C ALA A 139 -2.06 -3.51 4.10
N CYS A 140 -1.25 -3.35 3.06
CA CYS A 140 -0.22 -4.31 2.66
C CYS A 140 1.14 -3.88 3.19
N PRO A 141 1.54 -4.32 4.39
CA PRO A 141 2.81 -3.94 4.99
C PRO A 141 4.02 -4.49 4.24
N TRP A 142 3.83 -5.56 3.45
CA TRP A 142 4.91 -6.34 2.85
C TRP A 142 5.82 -7.02 3.90
N GLU A 143 5.24 -7.33 5.06
CA GLU A 143 5.94 -7.90 6.23
C GLU A 143 5.56 -9.36 6.44
N PHE A 144 6.37 -10.27 5.90
CA PHE A 144 6.11 -11.71 5.95
C PHE A 144 6.70 -12.37 7.20
N THR A 145 7.70 -11.75 7.81
CA THR A 145 8.51 -12.33 8.90
C THR A 145 7.71 -12.65 10.18
N LYS A 146 6.61 -11.92 10.43
CA LYS A 146 5.74 -12.14 11.60
C LYS A 146 4.79 -13.33 11.50
N GLN A 147 4.46 -13.74 10.27
CA GLN A 147 3.48 -14.79 10.02
C GLN A 147 4.16 -16.15 9.86
N LEU A 148 5.47 -16.15 9.61
CA LEU A 148 6.32 -17.34 9.51
C LEU A 148 6.39 -18.15 10.81
N GLN A 149 5.98 -17.60 11.96
CA GLN A 149 5.91 -18.35 13.23
C GLN A 149 4.60 -19.17 13.40
N ALA A 150 3.64 -19.06 12.46
CA ALA A 150 2.26 -19.50 12.66
C ALA A 150 1.95 -20.98 12.31
N LEU A 151 2.96 -21.84 12.09
CA LEU A 151 2.75 -23.26 11.71
C LEU A 151 3.04 -24.29 12.81
N GLY A 152 3.27 -23.86 14.05
CA GLY A 152 3.53 -24.78 15.16
C GLY A 152 4.93 -25.42 15.17
N HIS A 153 5.86 -24.87 14.38
CA HIS A 153 7.28 -25.23 14.35
C HIS A 153 8.14 -24.04 14.79
N ASP A 154 9.33 -24.31 15.37
CA ASP A 154 10.34 -23.29 15.65
C ASP A 154 10.72 -22.59 14.33
N ASP A 155 10.66 -21.25 14.33
CA ASP A 155 10.96 -20.32 13.23
C ASP A 155 11.28 -20.94 11.85
N ILE A 156 10.24 -21.11 11.00
CA ILE A 156 10.40 -21.60 9.62
C ILE A 156 10.80 -20.51 8.63
N SER A 157 11.13 -19.30 9.10
CA SER A 157 11.51 -18.22 8.20
C SER A 157 12.76 -18.49 7.35
N PRO A 158 13.77 -19.29 7.76
CA PRO A 158 14.83 -19.71 6.86
C PRO A 158 14.33 -20.55 5.67
N LEU A 159 13.27 -21.35 5.85
CA LEU A 159 12.71 -22.20 4.79
C LEU A 159 12.09 -21.38 3.65
N LEU A 160 11.47 -20.24 3.97
CA LEU A 160 10.78 -19.40 3.00
C LEU A 160 11.58 -18.17 2.56
N THR A 161 12.67 -17.82 3.25
CA THR A 161 13.51 -16.69 2.84
C THR A 161 14.36 -17.09 1.63
N GLN A 162 14.36 -16.28 0.56
CA GLN A 162 15.32 -16.40 -0.53
C GLN A 162 16.51 -15.51 -0.26
N VAL A 163 17.72 -16.05 -0.43
CA VAL A 163 18.98 -15.30 -0.27
C VAL A 163 19.87 -15.40 -1.49
N ASP A 164 20.79 -14.44 -1.62
CA ASP A 164 21.81 -14.42 -2.69
C ASP A 164 22.86 -15.54 -2.55
N GLY A 165 23.09 -16.02 -1.33
CA GLY A 165 23.96 -17.15 -1.03
C GLY A 165 25.45 -16.84 -1.10
N GLY A 166 26.28 -17.88 -0.93
CA GLY A 166 27.74 -17.75 -1.02
C GLY A 166 28.47 -17.42 0.30
N TYR A 167 27.75 -17.31 1.42
CA TYR A 167 28.33 -17.04 2.75
C TYR A 167 28.38 -18.26 3.68
N GLY A 168 28.31 -19.46 3.10
CA GLY A 168 28.34 -20.74 3.83
C GLY A 168 26.97 -21.37 4.02
N TYR A 169 26.94 -22.65 4.38
CA TYR A 169 25.70 -23.38 4.66
C TYR A 169 25.13 -23.02 6.03
N CYS A 170 23.81 -23.09 6.17
CA CYS A 170 23.12 -22.79 7.42
C CYS A 170 21.87 -23.66 7.60
N GLN A 171 21.35 -23.67 8.82
CA GLN A 171 20.06 -24.28 9.17
C GLN A 171 19.12 -23.26 9.82
N LYS A 172 19.67 -22.26 10.50
CA LYS A 172 18.94 -21.20 11.21
C LYS A 172 19.67 -19.86 11.07
N HIS A 173 18.96 -18.76 11.28
CA HIS A 173 19.52 -17.42 11.12
C HIS A 173 20.79 -17.16 11.94
N SER A 174 20.88 -17.74 13.16
CA SER A 174 22.06 -17.58 14.03
C SER A 174 23.34 -18.23 13.52
N ASP A 175 23.27 -19.06 12.47
CA ASP A 175 24.45 -19.67 11.86
C ASP A 175 25.21 -18.68 10.96
N CYS A 176 24.59 -17.55 10.63
CA CYS A 176 25.13 -16.56 9.70
C CYS A 176 25.84 -15.43 10.44
N PHE A 177 27.14 -15.30 10.19
CA PHE A 177 28.00 -14.29 10.81
C PHE A 177 28.27 -13.15 9.83
N GLY A 178 27.67 -11.98 10.08
CA GLY A 178 27.87 -10.79 9.26
C GLY A 178 26.69 -9.83 9.37
N SER A 179 26.94 -8.54 9.16
CA SER A 179 25.86 -7.55 9.16
C SER A 179 24.91 -7.82 7.99
N GLY A 180 23.61 -7.98 8.27
CA GLY A 180 22.57 -8.18 7.25
C GLY A 180 22.47 -9.58 6.66
N LEU A 181 23.28 -10.54 7.12
CA LEU A 181 23.21 -11.92 6.65
C LEU A 181 22.14 -12.71 7.42
N VAL A 182 21.36 -13.48 6.68
CA VAL A 182 20.35 -14.39 7.22
C VAL A 182 20.46 -15.74 6.56
N CYS A 183 20.07 -16.79 7.28
CA CYS A 183 19.89 -18.11 6.68
C CYS A 183 18.68 -18.13 5.75
N GLY A 184 18.82 -18.70 4.56
CA GLY A 184 17.73 -18.87 3.62
C GLY A 184 18.06 -19.80 2.46
N GLN A 185 17.14 -19.90 1.51
CA GLN A 185 17.25 -20.77 0.36
C GLN A 185 17.81 -20.07 -0.87
N VAL A 186 18.78 -20.73 -1.50
CA VAL A 186 19.45 -20.29 -2.72
C VAL A 186 19.00 -21.15 -3.88
N ALA A 187 18.45 -20.50 -4.90
CA ALA A 187 18.17 -21.12 -6.19
C ALA A 187 19.48 -21.23 -6.97
N LYS A 188 19.99 -22.45 -7.18
CA LYS A 188 21.30 -22.62 -7.83
C LYS A 188 21.21 -22.39 -9.32
N THR A 189 22.21 -21.71 -9.85
CA THR A 189 22.40 -21.45 -11.27
C THR A 189 23.73 -22.01 -11.72
N VAL A 190 23.83 -22.31 -13.01
CA VAL A 190 25.09 -22.67 -13.66
C VAL A 190 25.39 -21.67 -14.76
N TRP A 191 26.64 -21.25 -14.87
CA TRP A 191 27.08 -20.37 -15.94
C TRP A 191 27.24 -21.18 -17.23
N ASP A 192 26.42 -20.85 -18.24
CA ASP A 192 26.54 -21.39 -19.59
C ASP A 192 27.60 -20.59 -20.35
N TRP A 193 28.81 -21.15 -20.44
CA TRP A 193 29.97 -20.48 -21.03
C TRP A 193 29.79 -20.19 -22.54
N PHE A 194 28.95 -20.95 -23.24
CA PHE A 194 28.69 -20.76 -24.66
C PHE A 194 27.67 -19.64 -24.90
N ALA A 195 26.57 -19.64 -24.15
CA ALA A 195 25.55 -18.62 -24.27
C ALA A 195 25.90 -17.32 -23.51
N ARG A 196 26.90 -17.36 -22.61
CA ARG A 196 27.28 -16.27 -21.70
C ARG A 196 26.12 -15.82 -20.80
N VAL A 197 25.38 -16.78 -20.27
CA VAL A 197 24.21 -16.54 -19.43
C VAL A 197 24.15 -17.46 -18.23
N LEU A 198 23.50 -17.03 -17.15
CA LEU A 198 23.14 -17.92 -16.04
C LEU A 198 21.90 -18.74 -16.39
N ARG A 199 22.03 -20.07 -16.32
CA ARG A 199 20.91 -21.00 -16.49
C ARG A 199 20.40 -21.45 -15.11
N PRO A 200 19.07 -21.53 -14.91
CA PRO A 200 18.52 -22.13 -13.71
C PRO A 200 18.86 -23.63 -13.63
N THR A 201 19.12 -24.12 -12.42
CA THR A 201 19.15 -25.56 -12.11
C THR A 201 17.89 -25.92 -11.32
N THR A 202 17.66 -27.21 -11.06
CA THR A 202 16.60 -27.66 -10.14
C THR A 202 17.04 -27.68 -8.66
N GLN A 203 18.31 -27.36 -8.38
CA GLN A 203 18.88 -27.47 -7.04
C GLN A 203 18.57 -26.23 -6.19
N ILE A 204 18.17 -26.48 -4.95
CA ILE A 204 17.95 -25.47 -3.91
C ILE A 204 18.74 -25.88 -2.67
N THR A 205 19.47 -24.94 -2.06
CA THR A 205 20.31 -25.18 -0.87
C THR A 205 20.02 -24.16 0.22
N MET A 206 20.28 -24.53 1.49
CA MET A 206 20.22 -23.63 2.63
C MET A 206 21.58 -22.96 2.88
N GLU A 207 21.67 -21.66 2.67
CA GLU A 207 22.91 -20.89 2.81
C GLU A 207 22.67 -19.54 3.49
N CYS A 208 23.74 -18.99 4.05
CA CYS A 208 23.78 -17.62 4.49
C CYS A 208 23.87 -16.68 3.29
N GLY A 209 23.13 -15.58 3.36
CA GLY A 209 23.16 -14.51 2.36
C GLY A 209 22.30 -13.32 2.76
N HIS A 210 22.26 -12.30 1.91
CA HIS A 210 21.33 -11.19 2.03
C HIS A 210 19.96 -11.61 1.49
N ARG A 211 18.90 -11.19 2.19
CA ARG A 211 17.53 -11.45 1.74
C ARG A 211 17.29 -10.76 0.39
N ILE A 212 16.88 -11.54 -0.60
CA ILE A 212 16.50 -11.06 -1.95
C ILE A 212 15.03 -11.32 -2.27
N GLY A 213 14.35 -12.13 -1.45
CA GLY A 213 12.93 -12.40 -1.60
C GLY A 213 12.37 -13.36 -0.56
N VAL A 214 11.12 -13.74 -0.76
CA VAL A 214 10.37 -14.75 -0.02
C VAL A 214 9.76 -15.71 -1.03
N TRP A 215 10.11 -16.97 -0.91
CA TRP A 215 9.55 -18.04 -1.70
C TRP A 215 8.06 -18.21 -1.40
N SER A 216 7.26 -18.31 -2.46
CA SER A 216 6.04 -19.11 -2.34
C SER A 216 6.42 -20.58 -2.47
N VAL A 217 5.69 -21.45 -1.77
CA VAL A 217 5.91 -22.90 -1.92
C VAL A 217 5.63 -23.36 -3.35
N TYR A 218 4.66 -22.73 -4.01
CA TYR A 218 4.43 -22.92 -5.44
C TYR A 218 5.70 -22.70 -6.26
N GLN A 219 6.41 -21.58 -6.05
CA GLN A 219 7.60 -21.27 -6.82
C GLN A 219 8.79 -22.18 -6.47
N LEU A 220 8.91 -22.67 -5.23
CA LEU A 220 9.89 -23.71 -4.86
C LEU A 220 9.65 -25.00 -5.64
N CYS A 221 8.38 -25.43 -5.71
CA CYS A 221 8.01 -26.62 -6.48
C CYS A 221 8.27 -26.42 -7.97
N VAL A 222 7.88 -25.28 -8.55
CA VAL A 222 8.15 -24.98 -9.97
C VAL A 222 9.64 -24.97 -10.27
N TRP A 223 10.46 -24.28 -9.47
CA TRP A 223 11.91 -24.18 -9.68
C TRP A 223 12.60 -25.55 -9.67
N SER A 224 12.22 -26.40 -8.71
CA SER A 224 12.80 -27.75 -8.56
C SER A 224 12.26 -28.79 -9.54
N GLY A 225 11.37 -28.42 -10.46
CA GLY A 225 10.69 -29.38 -11.33
C GLY A 225 9.82 -30.37 -10.54
N ASN A 226 9.15 -29.90 -9.50
CA ASN A 226 8.33 -30.66 -8.55
C ASN A 226 9.09 -31.77 -7.79
N THR A 227 10.39 -31.62 -7.55
CA THR A 227 11.19 -32.60 -6.80
C THR A 227 11.61 -32.12 -5.41
N TYR A 228 11.33 -30.86 -5.07
CA TYR A 228 11.74 -30.27 -3.81
C TYR A 228 11.10 -30.96 -2.59
N ARG A 229 11.95 -31.22 -1.60
CA ARG A 229 11.60 -31.67 -0.25
C ARG A 229 12.32 -30.78 0.74
N SER A 230 11.62 -30.31 1.76
CA SER A 230 12.22 -29.42 2.76
C SER A 230 13.41 -30.11 3.46
N PRO A 231 14.57 -29.42 3.57
CA PRO A 231 15.77 -29.98 4.18
C PRO A 231 15.73 -29.88 5.71
N ALA A 232 16.70 -30.50 6.39
CA ALA A 232 16.92 -30.32 7.82
C ALA A 232 17.05 -28.85 8.24
N PRO A 233 16.43 -28.40 9.35
CA PRO A 233 15.61 -29.15 10.32
C PRO A 233 14.08 -29.13 10.01
N PHE A 234 13.71 -28.83 8.76
CA PHE A 234 12.34 -28.60 8.32
C PHE A 234 11.75 -29.82 7.60
N GLU A 235 12.28 -31.03 7.79
CA GLU A 235 11.87 -32.21 7.02
C GLU A 235 10.36 -32.45 7.12
N GLY A 236 9.75 -32.73 5.96
CA GLY A 236 8.33 -33.06 5.87
C GLY A 236 7.37 -31.86 5.84
N LEU A 237 7.86 -30.62 6.04
CA LEU A 237 7.02 -29.42 5.92
C LEU A 237 6.58 -29.13 4.48
N ILE A 238 7.48 -29.30 3.51
CA ILE A 238 7.18 -29.12 2.09
C ILE A 238 7.61 -30.39 1.35
N ASP A 239 6.67 -30.99 0.63
CA ASP A 239 6.91 -32.16 -0.23
C ASP A 239 6.20 -31.96 -1.57
N CYS A 240 6.90 -31.33 -2.53
CA CYS A 240 6.32 -30.98 -3.83
C CYS A 240 5.76 -32.18 -4.61
N PRO A 241 6.42 -33.35 -4.65
CA PRO A 241 5.85 -34.57 -5.22
C PRO A 241 4.47 -34.95 -4.66
N SER A 242 4.24 -34.72 -3.36
CA SER A 242 3.02 -35.12 -2.65
C SER A 242 1.95 -34.02 -2.59
N MET A 243 2.33 -32.77 -2.86
CA MET A 243 1.47 -31.59 -2.72
C MET A 243 0.68 -31.20 -4.00
N HIS A 244 0.73 -32.01 -5.08
CA HIS A 244 -0.03 -31.86 -6.33
C HIS A 244 -0.41 -30.40 -6.70
N TYR A 245 0.53 -29.68 -7.30
CA TYR A 245 0.43 -28.28 -7.75
C TYR A 245 0.12 -27.24 -6.65
N MET A 246 0.27 -27.58 -5.36
CA MET A 246 0.00 -26.73 -4.20
C MET A 246 -1.46 -26.25 -4.08
N PHE A 247 -2.33 -26.48 -5.06
CA PHE A 247 -3.78 -26.33 -4.97
C PHE A 247 -4.46 -27.54 -4.32
N ALA A 248 -3.70 -28.62 -4.09
CA ALA A 248 -4.20 -29.91 -3.65
C ALA A 248 -5.30 -30.48 -4.57
N CYS A 249 -5.13 -30.32 -5.90
CA CYS A 249 -6.04 -30.90 -6.89
C CYS A 249 -5.53 -32.28 -7.35
N ALA A 250 -6.37 -33.33 -7.22
CA ALA A 250 -6.02 -34.70 -7.63
C ALA A 250 -6.65 -35.17 -8.96
N GLY A 251 -7.40 -34.30 -9.68
CA GLY A 251 -8.18 -34.67 -10.88
C GLY A 251 -7.62 -34.16 -12.23
N PRO A 252 -8.08 -34.72 -13.37
CA PRO A 252 -7.62 -34.35 -14.72
C PRO A 252 -8.05 -32.96 -15.21
N ALA A 253 -8.97 -32.30 -14.50
CA ALA A 253 -9.47 -30.95 -14.80
C ALA A 253 -9.48 -30.07 -13.54
N PRO A 254 -8.31 -29.80 -12.93
CA PRO A 254 -8.20 -29.16 -11.62
C PRO A 254 -8.91 -27.79 -11.54
N TRP A 255 -8.98 -27.09 -12.66
CA TRP A 255 -9.61 -25.79 -12.81
C TRP A 255 -11.14 -25.79 -12.73
N THR A 256 -11.79 -26.93 -12.98
CA THR A 256 -13.25 -27.07 -12.89
C THR A 256 -13.71 -27.54 -11.50
N THR A 257 -12.78 -28.02 -10.67
CA THR A 257 -13.04 -28.65 -9.37
C THR A 257 -12.60 -27.77 -8.20
N THR A 258 -12.41 -26.47 -8.40
CA THR A 258 -12.05 -25.56 -7.31
C THR A 258 -13.19 -25.40 -6.30
N CYS A 259 -12.88 -25.30 -5.01
CA CYS A 259 -13.87 -25.10 -3.95
C CYS A 259 -14.52 -23.72 -3.95
N TYR A 260 -14.13 -22.79 -4.84
CA TYR A 260 -14.91 -21.55 -5.09
C TYR A 260 -16.12 -21.76 -5.99
N ASN A 261 -16.11 -22.82 -6.80
CA ASN A 261 -17.26 -23.16 -7.63
C ASN A 261 -18.32 -23.90 -6.82
N LYS A 262 -19.58 -23.78 -7.22
CA LYS A 262 -20.66 -24.61 -6.66
C LYS A 262 -20.34 -26.08 -6.88
N VAL A 263 -19.97 -26.78 -5.81
CA VAL A 263 -19.72 -28.22 -5.80
C VAL A 263 -20.84 -28.95 -5.07
N PRO A 264 -21.17 -30.20 -5.45
CA PRO A 264 -22.12 -31.01 -4.69
C PRO A 264 -21.69 -31.18 -3.23
N VAL A 265 -22.65 -31.23 -2.30
CA VAL A 265 -22.37 -31.42 -0.88
C VAL A 265 -21.61 -32.74 -0.68
N GLY A 266 -20.43 -32.66 -0.05
CA GLY A 266 -19.56 -33.82 0.20
C GLY A 266 -18.66 -34.22 -0.97
N ALA A 267 -18.71 -33.53 -2.11
CA ALA A 267 -17.74 -33.72 -3.17
C ALA A 267 -16.38 -33.11 -2.79
N GLU A 268 -15.29 -33.81 -3.12
CA GLU A 268 -13.95 -33.27 -2.98
C GLU A 268 -13.69 -32.20 -4.05
N CYS A 269 -13.10 -31.10 -3.63
CA CYS A 269 -12.68 -29.99 -4.47
C CYS A 269 -11.27 -29.55 -4.05
N CYS A 270 -10.70 -28.55 -4.72
CA CYS A 270 -9.35 -28.09 -4.43
C CYS A 270 -9.23 -26.57 -4.32
N GLY A 271 -8.22 -26.11 -3.57
CA GLY A 271 -8.07 -24.71 -3.21
C GLY A 271 -9.23 -24.18 -2.34
N CYS A 272 -9.26 -22.87 -2.19
CA CYS A 272 -10.19 -22.08 -1.37
C CYS A 272 -9.78 -21.84 0.07
N ALA A 273 -9.58 -20.57 0.38
CA ALA A 273 -9.27 -20.11 1.71
C ALA A 273 -10.38 -19.20 2.20
N ASN A 274 -10.97 -19.52 3.34
CA ASN A 274 -11.85 -18.59 4.04
C ASN A 274 -10.98 -17.60 4.84
N TRP A 275 -10.58 -16.49 4.21
CA TRP A 275 -9.73 -15.50 4.87
C TRP A 275 -10.42 -14.73 5.99
N THR A 276 -11.76 -14.70 6.00
CA THR A 276 -12.52 -14.11 7.11
C THR A 276 -12.28 -14.90 8.39
N GLU A 277 -12.35 -16.23 8.31
CA GLU A 277 -12.05 -17.09 9.46
C GLU A 277 -10.54 -17.16 9.76
N ALA A 278 -9.71 -17.26 8.72
CA ALA A 278 -8.28 -17.45 8.91
C ALA A 278 -7.53 -16.20 9.37
N LEU A 279 -7.95 -15.01 8.94
CA LEU A 279 -7.22 -13.73 9.09
C LEU A 279 -8.13 -12.52 9.39
N GLY A 280 -9.45 -12.70 9.51
CA GLY A 280 -10.37 -11.57 9.70
C GLY A 280 -10.56 -10.69 8.46
N ILE A 281 -10.15 -11.15 7.28
CA ILE A 281 -10.30 -10.42 6.01
C ILE A 281 -11.68 -10.76 5.44
N ALA A 282 -12.59 -9.80 5.45
CA ALA A 282 -13.97 -10.01 4.99
C ALA A 282 -14.02 -10.25 3.48
N VAL A 283 -14.76 -11.29 3.07
CA VAL A 283 -15.10 -11.50 1.65
C VAL A 283 -15.89 -10.28 1.15
N PRO A 284 -15.55 -9.70 -0.01
CA PRO A 284 -16.34 -8.64 -0.62
C PRO A 284 -17.75 -9.10 -0.93
N GLU A 285 -18.73 -8.20 -0.79
CA GLU A 285 -20.11 -8.51 -1.17
C GLU A 285 -20.25 -8.85 -2.66
N GLY A 286 -21.07 -9.86 -2.95
CA GLY A 286 -21.18 -10.47 -4.28
C GLY A 286 -20.16 -11.59 -4.50
N GLY A 287 -19.11 -11.66 -3.66
CA GLY A 287 -18.22 -12.80 -3.59
C GLY A 287 -18.93 -14.02 -3.03
N ALA A 288 -18.69 -15.18 -3.64
CA ALA A 288 -19.27 -16.43 -3.20
C ALA A 288 -18.50 -16.99 -1.99
N GLY A 289 -17.22 -16.64 -1.83
CA GLY A 289 -16.33 -17.32 -0.89
C GLY A 289 -16.26 -18.82 -1.17
N CYS A 290 -15.83 -19.61 -0.18
CA CYS A 290 -15.78 -21.07 -0.35
C CYS A 290 -17.17 -21.69 -0.47
N GLN A 291 -17.42 -22.33 -1.61
CA GLN A 291 -18.62 -23.11 -1.93
C GLN A 291 -18.42 -24.61 -1.65
N GLY A 292 -17.21 -25.03 -1.33
CA GLY A 292 -16.83 -26.38 -0.91
C GLY A 292 -15.66 -26.36 0.07
N ALA A 293 -15.16 -27.54 0.45
CA ALA A 293 -14.03 -27.67 1.35
C ALA A 293 -13.08 -28.79 0.89
N SER A 294 -11.79 -28.60 1.18
CA SER A 294 -10.73 -29.54 0.86
C SER A 294 -9.81 -29.72 2.07
N PRO A 295 -9.95 -30.83 2.83
CA PRO A 295 -9.08 -31.09 3.98
C PRO A 295 -7.61 -31.15 3.58
N THR A 296 -7.31 -31.70 2.40
CA THR A 296 -5.95 -31.79 1.86
C THR A 296 -5.35 -30.39 1.66
N TRP A 297 -6.09 -29.46 1.05
CA TRP A 297 -5.65 -28.07 0.90
C TRP A 297 -5.44 -27.38 2.27
N GLN A 298 -6.41 -27.52 3.17
CA GLN A 298 -6.37 -26.89 4.49
C GLN A 298 -5.16 -27.33 5.33
N MET A 299 -4.77 -28.60 5.21
CA MET A 299 -3.64 -29.16 5.96
C MET A 299 -2.28 -28.89 5.29
N THR A 300 -2.20 -28.95 3.96
CA THR A 300 -0.90 -28.99 3.26
C THR A 300 -0.50 -27.65 2.62
N ALA A 301 -1.46 -26.87 2.13
CA ALA A 301 -1.18 -25.71 1.27
C ALA A 301 -1.61 -24.38 1.90
N GLN A 302 -2.85 -24.29 2.39
CA GLN A 302 -3.40 -23.10 3.02
C GLN A 302 -2.49 -22.47 4.09
N PRO A 303 -1.79 -23.24 4.94
CA PRO A 303 -0.96 -22.65 5.99
C PRO A 303 0.19 -21.80 5.44
N PHE A 304 0.77 -22.18 4.28
CA PHE A 304 1.80 -21.38 3.61
C PHE A 304 1.24 -20.14 2.94
N TYR A 305 0.08 -20.24 2.29
CA TYR A 305 -0.58 -19.08 1.68
C TYR A 305 -1.09 -18.08 2.71
N LYS A 306 -1.46 -18.54 3.91
CA LYS A 306 -1.81 -17.66 5.04
C LYS A 306 -0.67 -16.70 5.39
N ILE A 307 0.58 -17.16 5.32
CA ILE A 307 1.77 -16.32 5.55
C ILE A 307 1.85 -15.20 4.52
N LEU A 308 1.71 -15.55 3.23
CA LEU A 308 1.75 -14.59 2.14
C LEU A 308 0.58 -13.58 2.24
N LYS A 309 -0.64 -14.09 2.48
CA LYS A 309 -1.85 -13.26 2.56
C LYS A 309 -1.80 -12.30 3.74
N ALA A 310 -1.25 -12.72 4.88
CA ALA A 310 -1.10 -11.83 6.01
C ALA A 310 0.04 -10.80 5.84
N GLY A 311 1.07 -11.11 5.04
CA GLY A 311 2.09 -10.14 4.66
C GLY A 311 1.58 -9.05 3.71
N CYS A 312 0.60 -9.37 2.86
CA CYS A 312 -0.16 -8.40 2.08
C CYS A 312 -1.60 -8.88 1.83
N PRO A 313 -2.58 -8.40 2.64
CA PRO A 313 -3.99 -8.80 2.55
C PRO A 313 -4.66 -8.52 1.20
N THR A 314 -4.16 -7.53 0.46
CA THR A 314 -4.70 -7.14 -0.86
C THR A 314 -3.90 -7.69 -2.04
N ALA A 315 -2.93 -8.57 -1.80
CA ALA A 315 -2.22 -9.28 -2.87
C ALA A 315 -2.89 -10.62 -3.18
N TYR A 316 -2.77 -11.01 -4.45
CA TYR A 316 -3.18 -12.28 -5.00
C TYR A 316 -2.12 -13.35 -4.71
N THR A 317 -2.45 -14.36 -3.92
CA THR A 317 -1.45 -15.25 -3.29
C THR A 317 -1.36 -16.66 -3.89
N PHE A 318 -2.40 -17.12 -4.58
CA PHE A 318 -2.44 -18.41 -5.28
C PHE A 318 -3.47 -18.33 -6.43
N ALA A 319 -3.43 -19.26 -7.39
CA ALA A 319 -4.47 -19.31 -8.43
C ALA A 319 -5.85 -19.58 -7.80
N PHE A 320 -6.83 -18.77 -8.20
CA PHE A 320 -8.14 -18.67 -7.55
C PHE A 320 -8.10 -18.14 -6.13
N ASP A 321 -7.09 -17.38 -5.71
CA ASP A 321 -7.27 -16.57 -4.50
C ASP A 321 -8.59 -15.79 -4.60
N ASP A 322 -9.29 -15.67 -3.47
CA ASP A 322 -10.69 -15.27 -3.41
C ASP A 322 -10.91 -13.82 -3.89
N GLU A 323 -12.14 -13.33 -3.82
CA GLU A 323 -12.46 -11.97 -4.22
C GLU A 323 -11.73 -10.89 -3.39
N THR A 324 -11.00 -11.24 -2.31
CA THR A 324 -10.28 -10.29 -1.44
C THR A 324 -8.92 -9.82 -2.00
N SER A 325 -8.56 -10.17 -3.22
CA SER A 325 -7.32 -9.72 -3.87
C SER A 325 -7.45 -9.36 -5.35
N THR A 326 -8.65 -9.45 -5.92
CA THR A 326 -8.94 -9.00 -7.29
C THR A 326 -9.74 -7.71 -7.26
N PHE A 327 -9.24 -6.69 -7.95
CA PHE A 327 -9.89 -5.38 -8.03
C PHE A 327 -10.55 -5.19 -9.38
N THR A 328 -11.58 -4.36 -9.42
CA THR A 328 -12.22 -3.94 -10.68
C THR A 328 -12.37 -2.45 -10.80
N CYS A 329 -12.33 -1.89 -12.00
CA CYS A 329 -12.54 -0.45 -12.18
C CYS A 329 -13.06 -0.06 -13.57
N ARG A 330 -13.78 1.07 -13.65
CA ARG A 330 -14.26 1.71 -14.89
C ARG A 330 -14.08 3.22 -14.86
N THR A 331 -13.81 3.82 -16.01
CA THR A 331 -13.85 5.28 -16.19
C THR A 331 -15.26 5.82 -15.97
N ALA A 332 -15.37 7.09 -15.58
CA ALA A 332 -16.68 7.72 -15.36
C ALA A 332 -17.53 7.72 -16.63
N GLU A 333 -16.90 7.90 -17.79
CA GLU A 333 -17.55 7.98 -19.11
C GLU A 333 -18.09 6.61 -19.54
N SER A 334 -17.29 5.54 -19.46
CA SER A 334 -17.72 4.18 -19.81
C SER A 334 -18.78 3.61 -18.88
N GLN A 335 -18.92 4.15 -17.68
CA GLN A 335 -20.01 3.82 -16.76
C GLN A 335 -21.33 4.51 -17.15
N LEU A 336 -21.27 5.71 -17.74
CA LEU A 336 -22.46 6.48 -18.14
C LEU A 336 -22.99 6.06 -19.51
N ASP A 337 -22.13 5.58 -20.41
CA ASP A 337 -22.51 5.11 -21.74
C ASP A 337 -21.74 3.82 -22.09
N ALA A 338 -22.48 2.71 -22.20
CA ALA A 338 -21.92 1.40 -22.53
C ALA A 338 -21.24 1.34 -23.92
N ASN A 339 -21.50 2.31 -24.80
CA ASN A 339 -20.83 2.43 -26.10
C ASN A 339 -19.45 3.07 -26.00
N ILE A 340 -19.11 3.74 -24.90
CA ILE A 340 -17.79 4.31 -24.66
C ILE A 340 -16.86 3.23 -24.11
N PRO A 341 -15.73 2.93 -24.79
CA PRO A 341 -14.80 1.96 -24.26
C PRO A 341 -14.14 2.42 -22.96
N ASN A 342 -13.95 1.51 -22.01
CA ASN A 342 -13.19 1.72 -20.79
C ASN A 342 -11.72 1.96 -21.13
N LYS A 343 -11.24 3.17 -20.87
CA LYS A 343 -9.86 3.58 -21.16
C LYS A 343 -9.14 3.98 -19.88
N ALA A 344 -8.90 2.98 -19.05
CA ALA A 344 -8.31 3.14 -17.75
C ALA A 344 -6.81 3.49 -17.81
N GLY A 345 -6.37 4.46 -17.00
CA GLY A 345 -4.97 4.63 -16.58
C GLY A 345 -4.68 4.03 -15.20
N TYR A 346 -3.53 3.36 -15.03
CA TYR A 346 -3.10 2.76 -13.77
C TYR A 346 -1.73 3.29 -13.35
N ASN A 347 -1.62 3.70 -12.09
CA ASN A 347 -0.38 4.07 -11.41
C ASN A 347 0.20 2.84 -10.71
N ILE A 348 1.40 2.43 -11.10
CA ILE A 348 2.18 1.38 -10.42
C ILE A 348 3.37 2.03 -9.72
N THR A 349 3.49 1.86 -8.41
CA THR A 349 4.61 2.36 -7.61
C THR A 349 5.41 1.18 -7.07
N LEU A 350 6.70 1.10 -7.42
CA LEU A 350 7.61 0.10 -6.86
C LEU A 350 8.23 0.60 -5.56
N CYS A 351 8.39 -0.27 -4.57
CA CYS A 351 8.83 0.07 -3.22
C CYS A 351 8.07 1.30 -2.70
N PRO A 352 6.71 1.23 -2.60
CA PRO A 352 5.94 2.36 -2.10
C PRO A 352 6.46 2.77 -0.73
N SER A 353 6.45 4.06 -0.44
CA SER A 353 6.77 4.59 0.89
C SER A 353 5.51 5.16 1.53
N GLU A 354 5.48 5.18 2.85
CA GLU A 354 4.45 5.88 3.61
C GLU A 354 4.98 7.27 3.96
N PRO A 355 4.67 8.31 3.17
CA PRO A 355 5.21 9.64 3.39
C PRO A 355 4.76 10.27 4.71
N ASP A 356 3.77 9.66 5.39
CA ASP A 356 3.27 10.12 6.67
C ASP A 356 4.07 9.60 7.89
N PHE A 357 5.10 8.79 7.67
CA PHE A 357 6.05 8.37 8.71
C PHE A 357 7.50 8.59 8.27
N GLU A 358 8.21 9.45 8.99
CA GLU A 358 9.62 9.72 8.78
C GLU A 358 10.50 8.93 9.75
N GLU A 359 11.54 8.30 9.21
CA GLU A 359 12.54 7.61 10.00
C GLU A 359 13.42 8.59 10.81
N MET A 360 13.43 8.44 12.13
CA MET A 360 14.32 9.23 12.98
C MET A 360 15.73 8.61 12.97
N ASN A 361 16.74 9.36 12.55
CA ASN A 361 18.14 8.92 12.50
C ASN A 361 18.36 7.61 11.71
N GLY A 362 17.70 7.45 10.57
CA GLY A 362 17.79 6.26 9.72
C GLY A 362 16.90 5.09 10.14
N GLY A 363 16.03 5.30 11.15
CA GLY A 363 14.83 4.49 11.42
C GLY A 363 15.03 3.07 11.90
N THR A 364 16.20 2.49 11.65
CA THR A 364 16.57 1.11 11.97
C THR A 364 17.49 1.09 13.18
N ASP A 365 17.25 0.13 14.06
CA ASP A 365 17.91 0.01 15.37
C ASP A 365 17.78 1.27 16.21
N GLN A 366 16.64 1.95 16.14
CA GLN A 366 16.34 3.18 16.86
C GLN A 366 15.10 3.02 17.72
N VAL A 367 15.19 3.48 18.96
CA VAL A 367 14.07 3.63 19.90
C VAL A 367 13.77 5.11 20.13
N CYS A 368 12.49 5.44 20.29
CA CYS A 368 12.00 6.80 20.41
C CYS A 368 12.25 7.37 21.80
N ARG A 369 12.55 8.67 21.86
CA ARG A 369 12.84 9.38 23.11
C ARG A 369 12.18 10.76 23.13
N GLY A 370 11.95 11.25 24.35
CA GLY A 370 11.49 12.60 24.61
C GLY A 370 12.58 13.63 24.32
N GLN A 371 12.95 14.45 25.31
CA GLN A 371 13.86 15.59 25.10
C GLN A 371 15.30 15.18 24.77
N ALA A 372 15.77 14.04 25.27
CA ALA A 372 17.15 13.56 25.14
C ALA A 372 17.18 12.02 25.03
N SER A 373 18.32 11.45 24.65
CA SER A 373 18.46 10.00 24.39
C SER A 373 18.14 9.10 25.60
N TRP A 374 18.21 9.63 26.82
CA TRP A 374 17.85 8.93 28.06
C TRP A 374 16.38 9.15 28.50
N ASP A 375 15.62 10.03 27.85
CA ASP A 375 14.25 10.37 28.24
C ASP A 375 13.24 9.37 27.65
N ASN A 376 13.03 8.26 28.36
CA ASN A 376 12.17 7.13 27.96
C ASN A 376 10.89 7.02 28.82
N ASN A 377 10.37 8.14 29.33
CA ASN A 377 9.24 8.11 30.25
C ASN A 377 7.97 7.50 29.61
N ASN A 378 7.41 6.47 30.25
CA ASN A 378 6.25 5.74 29.74
C ASN A 378 4.97 6.58 29.60
N LYS A 379 4.89 7.76 30.22
CA LYS A 379 3.75 8.68 30.06
C LYS A 379 3.63 9.28 28.66
N TYR A 380 4.67 9.17 27.83
CA TYR A 380 4.71 9.77 26.49
C TYR A 380 4.04 8.93 25.42
N PHE A 381 3.76 7.66 25.71
CA PHE A 381 3.25 6.71 24.74
C PHE A 381 2.26 5.73 25.34
N THR A 382 1.44 5.14 24.47
CA THR A 382 0.58 4.00 24.81
C THR A 382 1.18 2.74 24.19
N HIS A 383 1.36 1.69 25.00
CA HIS A 383 1.88 0.41 24.54
C HIS A 383 0.76 -0.52 24.05
N TYR A 384 0.95 -1.10 22.87
CA TYR A 384 0.12 -2.12 22.24
C TYR A 384 0.98 -3.35 21.92
N PRO A 385 0.72 -4.52 22.51
CA PRO A 385 1.45 -5.75 22.18
C PRO A 385 0.97 -6.35 20.85
N ASP A 386 1.78 -7.24 20.28
CA ASP A 386 1.43 -8.11 19.14
C ASP A 386 0.96 -7.38 17.87
N GLN A 387 1.51 -6.20 17.58
CA GLN A 387 1.17 -5.40 16.40
C GLN A 387 2.24 -5.51 15.31
N THR A 388 1.82 -5.63 14.04
CA THR A 388 2.66 -5.36 12.85
C THR A 388 3.10 -3.89 12.80
N LEU A 389 4.15 -3.58 12.03
CA LEU A 389 4.59 -2.19 11.87
C LEU A 389 3.45 -1.32 11.31
N SER A 390 2.74 -1.81 10.28
CA SER A 390 1.61 -1.08 9.69
C SER A 390 0.40 -1.01 10.61
N GLU A 391 0.08 -2.03 11.41
CA GLU A 391 -0.95 -1.91 12.45
C GLU A 391 -0.56 -0.85 13.49
N CYS A 392 0.72 -0.80 13.88
CA CYS A 392 1.22 0.23 14.78
C CYS A 392 1.07 1.64 14.18
N LYS A 393 1.44 1.80 12.91
CA LYS A 393 1.24 3.05 12.15
C LYS A 393 -0.24 3.42 12.02
N MET A 394 -1.11 2.44 11.74
CA MET A 394 -2.56 2.63 11.70
C MET A 394 -3.13 3.07 13.04
N LYS A 395 -2.67 2.47 14.15
CA LYS A 395 -3.03 2.92 15.50
C LYS A 395 -2.63 4.36 15.71
N CYS A 396 -1.43 4.76 15.31
CA CYS A 396 -1.02 6.16 15.38
C CYS A 396 -1.92 7.07 14.52
N ARG A 397 -2.26 6.69 13.28
CA ARG A 397 -3.16 7.45 12.39
C ARG A 397 -4.56 7.68 12.97
N ILE A 398 -5.07 6.76 13.77
CA ILE A 398 -6.39 6.88 14.42
C ILE A 398 -6.31 7.42 15.85
N THR A 399 -5.12 7.54 16.44
CA THR A 399 -4.91 8.04 17.79
C THR A 399 -4.81 9.57 17.76
N PRO A 400 -5.76 10.31 18.36
CA PRO A 400 -5.68 11.77 18.43
C PRO A 400 -4.37 12.22 19.08
N GLY A 401 -3.71 13.20 18.48
CA GLY A 401 -2.45 13.74 18.99
C GLY A 401 -1.22 12.83 18.81
N CYS A 402 -1.30 11.74 18.02
CA CYS A 402 -0.12 10.94 17.73
C CYS A 402 1.00 11.78 17.10
N LYS A 403 2.24 11.54 17.57
CA LYS A 403 3.48 12.17 17.11
C LYS A 403 4.44 11.18 16.46
N GLY A 404 4.16 9.88 16.52
CA GLY A 404 5.00 8.84 15.98
C GLY A 404 4.77 7.50 16.65
N ILE A 405 5.55 6.52 16.21
CA ILE A 405 5.55 5.18 16.78
C ILE A 405 6.98 4.71 17.09
N GLU A 406 7.10 3.89 18.13
CA GLU A 406 8.22 2.97 18.29
C GLU A 406 7.71 1.56 18.02
N HIS A 407 8.41 0.82 17.17
CA HIS A 407 8.07 -0.55 16.84
C HIS A 407 9.27 -1.45 17.15
N GLY A 408 9.04 -2.65 17.67
CA GLY A 408 10.11 -3.54 18.08
C GLY A 408 9.81 -5.03 17.90
N PRO A 409 10.73 -5.90 18.39
CA PRO A 409 10.60 -7.34 18.30
C PRO A 409 9.31 -7.84 18.99
N PHE A 410 8.83 -9.00 18.57
CA PHE A 410 7.60 -9.62 19.10
C PHE A 410 6.34 -8.74 18.99
N GLY A 411 6.32 -7.80 18.04
CA GLY A 411 5.14 -6.96 17.80
C GLY A 411 4.93 -5.85 18.82
N ARG A 412 5.94 -5.52 19.62
CA ARG A 412 5.89 -4.36 20.51
C ARG A 412 5.63 -3.08 19.71
N CYS A 413 4.56 -2.37 20.07
CA CYS A 413 4.20 -1.09 19.46
C CYS A 413 3.96 -0.04 20.54
N GLU A 414 4.64 1.10 20.46
CA GLU A 414 4.34 2.27 21.25
C GLU A 414 3.80 3.38 20.35
N VAL A 415 2.64 3.91 20.68
CA VAL A 415 2.07 5.09 20.01
C VAL A 415 2.37 6.31 20.84
N TRP A 416 3.23 7.20 20.33
CA TRP A 416 3.72 8.38 21.04
C TRP A 416 2.74 9.55 20.89
N THR A 417 2.33 10.18 21.99
CA THR A 417 1.33 11.28 22.01
C THR A 417 1.81 12.51 22.79
N ARG A 418 3.07 12.51 23.24
CA ARG A 418 3.70 13.65 23.92
C ARG A 418 3.55 14.93 23.09
N SER A 419 2.98 16.00 23.65
CA SER A 419 2.70 17.25 22.92
C SER A 419 3.90 17.84 22.18
N ALA A 420 5.08 17.83 22.80
CA ALA A 420 6.34 18.30 22.21
C ALA A 420 7.01 17.27 21.26
N GLY A 421 6.35 16.15 20.96
CA GLY A 421 6.80 15.15 20.02
C GLY A 421 7.93 14.24 20.52
N ILE A 422 8.47 13.48 19.57
CA ILE A 422 9.71 12.72 19.69
C ILE A 422 10.85 13.69 19.33
N GLN A 423 11.81 13.92 20.23
CA GLN A 423 12.89 14.91 20.01
C GLN A 423 14.29 14.27 20.02
N ALA A 424 14.39 12.99 20.37
CA ALA A 424 15.63 12.23 20.34
C ALA A 424 15.37 10.76 20.00
N THR A 425 16.44 10.03 19.73
CA THR A 425 16.44 8.56 19.66
C THR A 425 17.58 8.00 20.50
N SER A 426 17.57 6.69 20.72
CA SER A 426 18.73 5.92 21.19
C SER A 426 18.84 4.66 20.35
N THR A 427 20.06 4.15 20.18
CA THR A 427 20.27 2.91 19.41
C THR A 427 19.85 1.68 20.21
N LEU A 428 19.06 0.79 19.62
CA LEU A 428 18.73 -0.53 20.15
C LEU A 428 18.36 -1.47 19.00
N ALA A 429 19.07 -2.60 18.89
CA ALA A 429 18.91 -3.53 17.77
C ALA A 429 17.48 -4.11 17.67
N GLY A 430 16.93 -4.14 16.45
CA GLY A 430 15.62 -4.69 16.16
C GLY A 430 14.43 -3.76 16.43
N TYR A 431 14.69 -2.48 16.72
CA TYR A 431 13.66 -1.45 16.94
C TYR A 431 13.66 -0.40 15.84
N SER A 432 12.50 0.22 15.63
CA SER A 432 12.34 1.34 14.73
C SER A 432 11.58 2.49 15.38
N CYS A 433 12.13 3.70 15.22
CA CYS A 433 11.49 4.93 15.68
C CYS A 433 11.07 5.78 14.49
N LEU A 434 9.76 5.97 14.35
CA LEU A 434 9.16 6.69 13.23
C LEU A 434 8.36 7.87 13.73
N ARG A 435 8.69 9.07 13.24
CA ARG A 435 7.93 10.28 13.50
C ARG A 435 6.71 10.32 12.59
N TYR A 436 5.53 10.51 13.18
CA TYR A 436 4.31 10.69 12.40
C TYR A 436 4.25 12.13 11.89
N VAL A 437 4.23 12.27 10.57
CA VAL A 437 4.04 13.52 9.84
C VAL A 437 2.77 13.34 9.01
N PRO A 438 1.57 13.53 9.61
CA PRO A 438 0.31 13.28 8.90
C PRO A 438 0.32 13.92 7.52
N PHE A 439 -0.32 13.28 6.55
CA PHE A 439 -0.32 13.72 5.16
C PHE A 439 -0.95 15.12 5.04
N GLU A 440 -0.10 16.15 4.97
CA GLU A 440 -0.46 17.57 4.97
C GLU A 440 -0.60 18.15 3.55
N PHE A 441 -0.27 17.37 2.52
CA PHE A 441 -0.21 17.85 1.14
C PHE A 441 -0.98 16.93 0.19
N GLU A 442 -2.15 17.36 -0.26
CA GLU A 442 -2.96 16.65 -1.25
C GLU A 442 -2.56 17.09 -2.67
N THR A 443 -2.43 16.17 -3.61
CA THR A 443 -2.21 16.54 -5.02
C THR A 443 -3.47 17.19 -5.60
N LEU A 444 -3.32 18.34 -6.28
CA LEU A 444 -4.39 18.92 -7.08
C LEU A 444 -4.24 18.50 -8.54
N GLY A 445 -5.34 18.07 -9.17
CA GLY A 445 -5.31 17.47 -10.50
C GLY A 445 -4.69 16.06 -10.49
N THR A 446 -3.85 15.76 -11.47
CA THR A 446 -3.18 14.47 -11.65
C THR A 446 -1.87 14.34 -10.86
N GLY A 447 -1.46 15.41 -10.16
CA GLY A 447 -0.26 15.47 -9.31
C GLY A 447 1.07 15.50 -10.07
N GLN A 448 1.05 15.53 -11.42
CA GLN A 448 2.23 15.57 -12.27
C GLN A 448 1.94 16.27 -13.61
N ASN A 449 2.95 16.94 -14.17
CA ASN A 449 2.86 17.76 -15.38
C ASN A 449 1.81 18.87 -15.30
N GLU A 450 1.62 19.42 -14.10
CA GLU A 450 0.63 20.44 -13.83
C GLU A 450 1.19 21.47 -12.85
N ALA A 451 1.05 22.73 -13.23
CA ALA A 451 1.40 23.87 -12.41
C ALA A 451 0.16 24.36 -11.63
N CYS A 452 0.36 24.87 -10.43
CA CYS A 452 -0.68 25.42 -9.58
C CYS A 452 -1.26 26.71 -10.18
N ARG A 453 -2.56 26.92 -10.01
CA ARG A 453 -3.25 28.12 -10.47
C ARG A 453 -4.22 28.63 -9.41
N GLY A 454 -4.48 29.93 -9.46
CA GLY A 454 -5.47 30.61 -8.61
C GLY A 454 -6.90 30.20 -8.96
N VAL A 455 -7.78 31.16 -9.20
CA VAL A 455 -9.22 30.89 -9.37
C VAL A 455 -9.54 30.14 -10.66
N THR A 456 -8.77 30.37 -11.72
CA THR A 456 -8.95 29.76 -13.05
C THR A 456 -7.64 29.17 -13.56
N ALA A 457 -7.68 28.29 -14.56
CA ALA A 457 -6.48 27.68 -15.14
C ALA A 457 -5.46 28.71 -15.72
N ASP A 458 -5.93 29.90 -16.10
CA ASP A 458 -5.08 30.99 -16.59
C ASP A 458 -4.55 31.92 -15.47
N ASP A 459 -4.95 31.67 -14.21
CA ASP A 459 -4.60 32.52 -13.08
C ASP A 459 -3.23 32.13 -12.49
N SER A 460 -2.17 32.71 -13.06
CA SER A 460 -0.77 32.38 -12.75
C SER A 460 0.03 33.57 -12.21
N SER A 461 -0.59 34.46 -11.43
CA SER A 461 0.10 35.66 -10.92
C SER A 461 1.25 35.27 -9.97
N ASP A 462 2.43 35.84 -10.23
CA ASP A 462 3.64 35.72 -9.41
C ASP A 462 3.48 36.31 -7.99
N LYS A 463 2.45 37.13 -7.76
CA LYS A 463 2.09 37.65 -6.45
C LYS A 463 1.51 36.58 -5.52
N TYR A 464 1.16 35.41 -6.04
CA TYR A 464 0.44 34.40 -5.28
C TYR A 464 1.32 33.45 -4.49
N TYR A 465 2.62 33.44 -4.79
CA TYR A 465 3.56 32.50 -4.21
C TYR A 465 4.92 33.14 -3.93
N ARG A 466 5.69 32.47 -3.07
CA ARG A 466 7.12 32.73 -2.87
C ARG A 466 7.93 31.68 -3.62
N LEU A 467 8.82 32.12 -4.49
CA LEU A 467 9.66 31.23 -5.30
C LEU A 467 10.99 30.91 -4.60
N TYR A 468 11.36 29.62 -4.64
CA TYR A 468 12.64 29.08 -4.18
C TYR A 468 13.23 28.19 -5.28
N MET A 469 14.55 28.09 -5.35
CA MET A 469 15.28 27.31 -6.35
C MET A 469 16.22 26.31 -5.67
N ASN A 470 16.62 25.26 -6.39
CA ASN A 470 17.48 24.18 -5.89
C ASN A 470 16.93 23.48 -4.64
N GLU A 471 15.61 23.39 -4.52
CA GLU A 471 14.94 22.70 -3.41
C GLU A 471 14.67 21.23 -3.73
N THR A 472 14.58 20.41 -2.69
CA THR A 472 13.94 19.10 -2.79
C THR A 472 12.43 19.26 -2.59
N LEU A 473 11.63 18.29 -3.04
CA LEU A 473 10.18 18.30 -2.76
C LEU A 473 9.90 18.41 -1.25
N SER A 474 10.66 17.67 -0.43
CA SER A 474 10.57 17.73 1.03
C SER A 474 11.01 19.09 1.61
N GLY A 475 12.00 19.75 1.01
CA GLY A 475 12.41 21.11 1.32
C GLY A 475 11.32 22.14 1.01
N CYS A 476 10.66 21.99 -0.15
CA CYS A 476 9.55 22.83 -0.56
C CYS A 476 8.34 22.70 0.40
N GLN A 477 7.97 21.47 0.74
CA GLN A 477 6.93 21.19 1.74
C GLN A 477 7.29 21.79 3.11
N ARG A 478 8.54 21.67 3.56
CA ARG A 478 9.02 22.29 4.83
C ARG A 478 8.86 23.81 4.82
N ARG A 479 9.12 24.48 3.70
CA ARG A 479 8.94 25.94 3.60
C ARG A 479 7.47 26.34 3.71
N CYS A 480 6.58 25.59 3.06
CA CYS A 480 5.14 25.79 3.23
C CYS A 480 4.68 25.54 4.67
N ARG A 481 5.23 24.53 5.36
CA ARG A 481 4.98 24.30 6.80
C ARG A 481 5.45 25.45 7.69
N ILE A 482 6.60 26.05 7.41
CA ILE A 482 7.09 27.21 8.17
C ILE A 482 6.17 28.43 7.94
N ALA A 483 5.57 28.52 6.75
CA ALA A 483 4.59 29.53 6.38
C ALA A 483 3.15 29.11 6.72
N SER A 484 2.95 28.19 7.67
CA SER A 484 1.71 27.44 7.95
C SER A 484 0.42 28.28 7.99
N ASP A 485 0.49 29.52 8.47
CA ASP A 485 -0.62 30.47 8.62
C ASP A 485 -1.07 31.09 7.29
N VAL A 486 -0.18 31.18 6.31
CA VAL A 486 -0.45 31.79 5.00
C VAL A 486 -0.35 30.79 3.85
N CYS A 487 0.30 29.65 4.03
CA CYS A 487 0.48 28.68 2.96
C CYS A 487 -0.85 28.00 2.56
N LYS A 488 -1.07 27.93 1.26
CA LYS A 488 -2.23 27.27 0.63
C LYS A 488 -1.83 26.00 -0.13
N GLY A 489 -0.54 25.84 -0.41
CA GLY A 489 -0.01 24.72 -1.17
C GLY A 489 1.38 24.98 -1.72
N ILE A 490 1.91 24.03 -2.47
CA ILE A 490 3.18 24.15 -3.19
C ILE A 490 3.05 23.74 -4.65
N GLU A 491 3.81 24.41 -5.51
CA GLU A 491 4.16 23.89 -6.84
C GLU A 491 5.62 23.46 -6.81
N PHE A 492 5.92 22.25 -7.30
CA PHE A 492 7.29 21.76 -7.42
C PHE A 492 7.61 21.39 -8.87
N GLY A 493 8.74 21.87 -9.38
CA GLY A 493 9.12 21.74 -10.79
C GLY A 493 10.60 21.35 -10.99
N PRO A 494 11.06 21.28 -12.25
CA PRO A 494 12.41 20.86 -12.60
C PRO A 494 13.49 21.72 -11.94
N LEU A 495 14.68 21.12 -11.72
CA LEU A 495 15.83 21.78 -11.09
C LEU A 495 15.56 22.30 -9.65
N GLY A 496 14.57 21.72 -8.97
CA GLY A 496 14.21 22.11 -7.61
C GLY A 496 13.50 23.46 -7.52
N ARG A 497 12.78 23.85 -8.57
CA ARG A 497 11.92 25.04 -8.56
C ARG A 497 10.74 24.79 -7.64
N CYS A 498 10.59 25.61 -6.61
CA CYS A 498 9.57 25.48 -5.58
C CYS A 498 8.78 26.78 -5.43
N GLU A 499 7.48 26.75 -5.68
CA GLU A 499 6.58 27.86 -5.34
C GLU A 499 5.79 27.52 -4.08
N VAL A 500 5.91 28.34 -3.05
CA VAL A 500 5.07 28.26 -1.86
C VAL A 500 3.92 29.23 -2.02
N TRP A 501 2.72 28.72 -2.29
CA TRP A 501 1.53 29.52 -2.54
C TRP A 501 0.99 30.10 -1.24
N THR A 502 0.84 31.42 -1.17
CA THR A 502 0.46 32.15 0.05
C THR A 502 -0.73 33.10 -0.13
N HIS A 503 -1.31 33.19 -1.33
CA HIS A 503 -2.40 34.12 -1.59
C HIS A 503 -3.69 33.72 -0.88
N VAL A 504 -4.47 34.70 -0.42
CA VAL A 504 -5.76 34.48 0.27
C VAL A 504 -6.78 33.73 -0.59
N ALA A 505 -6.73 33.90 -1.92
CA ALA A 505 -7.62 33.22 -2.86
C ALA A 505 -7.30 31.73 -3.04
N GLY A 506 -6.18 31.23 -2.52
CA GLY A 506 -5.82 29.81 -2.60
C GLY A 506 -5.40 29.34 -3.98
N ILE A 507 -5.35 28.00 -4.11
CA ILE A 507 -5.10 27.28 -5.36
C ILE A 507 -6.39 26.54 -5.71
N HIS A 508 -7.04 26.91 -6.82
CA HIS A 508 -8.35 26.35 -7.19
C HIS A 508 -8.34 25.68 -8.57
N ALA A 509 -7.22 25.77 -9.30
CA ALA A 509 -7.07 25.15 -10.61
C ALA A 509 -5.64 24.65 -10.83
N THR A 510 -5.46 23.86 -11.88
CA THR A 510 -4.17 23.48 -12.44
C THR A 510 -4.11 23.89 -13.90
N SER A 511 -2.89 23.96 -14.44
CA SER A 511 -2.65 24.08 -15.88
C SER A 511 -1.57 23.10 -16.30
N PRO A 512 -1.69 22.43 -17.46
CA PRO A 512 -0.68 21.50 -17.96
C PRO A 512 0.68 22.19 -18.15
N VAL A 513 1.67 21.79 -17.36
CA VAL A 513 3.07 22.25 -17.46
C VAL A 513 3.99 21.06 -17.17
N LYS A 514 4.70 20.60 -18.20
CA LYS A 514 5.55 19.41 -18.11
C LYS A 514 6.60 19.54 -17.00
N GLY A 515 6.70 18.51 -16.15
CA GLY A 515 7.67 18.43 -15.06
C GLY A 515 7.29 19.19 -13.79
N HIS A 516 6.11 19.82 -13.73
CA HIS A 516 5.60 20.49 -12.54
C HIS A 516 4.56 19.61 -11.81
N ALA A 517 4.39 19.80 -10.52
CA ALA A 517 3.39 19.14 -9.71
C ALA A 517 2.78 20.14 -8.71
N CYS A 518 1.45 20.11 -8.58
CA CYS A 518 0.71 20.99 -7.67
C CYS A 518 0.18 20.23 -6.46
N PHE A 519 0.39 20.77 -5.27
CA PHE A 519 -0.04 20.19 -4.00
C PHE A 519 -0.77 21.24 -3.16
N LEU A 520 -1.97 20.92 -2.68
CA LEU A 520 -2.72 21.70 -1.69
C LEU A 520 -2.19 21.43 -0.28
N PHE A 521 -1.96 22.48 0.49
CA PHE A 521 -1.59 22.34 1.90
C PHE A 521 -2.86 22.22 2.75
N ALA A 522 -3.10 21.03 3.26
CA ALA A 522 -4.20 20.67 4.14
C ALA A 522 -3.63 20.19 5.48
N PRO A 523 -3.22 21.11 6.39
CA PRO A 523 -2.70 20.72 7.68
C PRO A 523 -3.71 19.87 8.46
N SER A 524 -3.20 18.94 9.28
CA SER A 524 -3.98 18.07 10.17
C SER A 524 -4.50 18.80 11.42
N ASP A 525 -4.79 20.10 11.28
CA ASP A 525 -5.18 21.01 12.35
C ASP A 525 -6.68 20.96 12.68
N PHE A 526 -7.40 19.95 12.19
CA PHE A 526 -8.82 19.73 12.47
C PHE A 526 -9.12 18.29 12.89
N GLU A 527 -9.52 18.10 14.15
CA GLU A 527 -9.96 16.82 14.69
C GLU A 527 -11.47 16.62 14.49
N ILE A 528 -11.91 15.45 14.02
CA ILE A 528 -13.34 15.13 13.92
C ILE A 528 -13.94 14.94 15.33
N VAL A 529 -15.11 15.54 15.58
CA VAL A 529 -15.83 15.42 16.85
C VAL A 529 -17.06 14.51 16.68
N GLY A 530 -16.93 13.26 17.12
CA GLY A 530 -18.04 12.30 17.19
C GLY A 530 -18.32 11.48 15.92
N GLY A 531 -17.44 11.53 14.91
CA GLY A 531 -17.55 10.76 13.67
C GLY A 531 -18.37 11.45 12.57
N GLU A 532 -18.85 10.65 11.60
CA GLU A 532 -19.71 11.13 10.50
C GLU A 532 -21.09 11.56 10.99
N ASN A 533 -21.75 12.47 10.24
CA ASN A 533 -23.10 12.94 10.51
C ASN A 533 -23.23 13.60 11.89
N GLN A 534 -22.38 14.58 12.19
CA GLN A 534 -22.32 15.24 13.50
C GLN A 534 -22.42 16.76 13.37
N ALA A 535 -23.29 17.34 14.17
CA ALA A 535 -23.37 18.78 14.40
C ALA A 535 -22.63 19.13 15.70
N CYS A 536 -21.90 20.24 15.71
CA CYS A 536 -21.07 20.69 16.83
C CYS A 536 -21.91 21.20 18.01
N ARG A 537 -21.46 20.90 19.22
CA ARG A 537 -22.15 21.32 20.45
C ARG A 537 -21.16 21.87 21.49
N GLY A 538 -21.71 22.68 22.38
CA GLY A 538 -21.02 23.20 23.56
C GLY A 538 -20.75 22.10 24.58
N ARG A 539 -21.13 22.32 25.85
CA ARG A 539 -20.80 21.42 26.96
C ARG A 539 -21.46 20.04 26.84
N THR A 540 -22.68 19.96 26.28
CA THR A 540 -23.48 18.73 26.17
C THR A 540 -24.07 18.60 24.78
N TRP A 541 -24.60 17.43 24.41
CA TRP A 541 -25.15 17.18 23.08
C TRP A 541 -26.37 18.06 22.71
N TYR A 542 -27.03 18.68 23.70
CA TYR A 542 -28.15 19.61 23.52
C TYR A 542 -27.74 21.08 23.67
N ASP A 543 -26.47 21.39 23.98
CA ASP A 543 -25.97 22.77 24.09
C ASP A 543 -25.62 23.34 22.71
N ASN A 544 -26.57 24.04 22.10
CA ASN A 544 -26.51 24.51 20.70
C ASN A 544 -26.72 26.03 20.55
N SER A 545 -26.21 26.84 21.48
CA SER A 545 -26.38 28.30 21.41
C SER A 545 -25.77 28.92 20.14
N ASN A 546 -26.57 29.73 19.42
CA ASN A 546 -26.12 30.47 18.24
C ASN A 546 -25.02 31.50 18.54
N SER A 547 -24.77 31.83 19.82
CA SER A 547 -23.66 32.72 20.21
C SER A 547 -22.28 32.07 20.15
N TYR A 548 -22.20 30.76 19.88
CA TYR A 548 -20.94 30.02 19.90
C TYR A 548 -20.17 30.05 18.58
N PHE A 549 -20.82 30.49 17.51
CA PHE A 549 -20.27 30.43 16.17
C PHE A 549 -20.77 31.57 15.28
N THR A 550 -20.02 31.83 14.21
CA THR A 550 -20.44 32.71 13.12
C THR A 550 -20.79 31.89 11.90
N HIS A 551 -21.90 32.20 11.24
CA HIS A 551 -22.39 31.47 10.08
C HIS A 551 -21.93 32.09 8.75
N VAL A 552 -21.40 31.27 7.85
CA VAL A 552 -20.95 31.62 6.48
C VAL A 552 -21.58 30.62 5.49
N ARG A 553 -21.98 31.11 4.30
CA ARG A 553 -22.63 30.30 3.25
C ARG A 553 -21.70 30.07 2.06
N ASP A 554 -22.10 29.16 1.18
CA ASP A 554 -21.48 28.87 -0.12
C ASP A 554 -20.00 28.47 -0.01
N GLN A 555 -19.63 27.82 1.10
CA GLN A 555 -18.27 27.37 1.35
C GLN A 555 -18.07 25.92 0.92
N THR A 556 -16.86 25.59 0.47
CA THR A 556 -16.38 24.21 0.50
C THR A 556 -15.90 23.88 1.92
N LEU A 557 -15.78 22.59 2.25
CA LEU A 557 -15.20 22.16 3.53
C LEU A 557 -13.78 22.74 3.72
N SER A 558 -12.97 22.78 2.66
CA SER A 558 -11.61 23.34 2.67
C SER A 558 -11.62 24.86 2.91
N SER A 559 -12.53 25.59 2.26
CA SER A 559 -12.69 27.03 2.46
C SER A 559 -13.14 27.34 3.89
N CYS A 560 -14.06 26.55 4.45
CA CYS A 560 -14.52 26.67 5.83
C CYS A 560 -13.37 26.47 6.86
N LYS A 561 -12.53 25.44 6.65
CA LYS A 561 -11.31 25.23 7.46
C LYS A 561 -10.33 26.40 7.35
N SER A 562 -10.16 26.95 6.15
CA SER A 562 -9.26 28.08 5.90
C SER A 562 -9.72 29.35 6.62
N LEU A 563 -11.02 29.67 6.60
CA LEU A 563 -11.58 30.80 7.35
C LEU A 563 -11.35 30.66 8.86
N CYS A 564 -11.48 29.45 9.40
CA CYS A 564 -11.18 29.17 10.80
C CYS A 564 -9.69 29.38 11.13
N ARG A 565 -8.76 28.97 10.24
CA ARG A 565 -7.32 29.22 10.41
C ARG A 565 -6.97 30.71 10.41
N GLU A 566 -7.60 31.50 9.54
CA GLU A 566 -7.40 32.96 9.47
C GLU A 566 -7.85 33.68 10.75
N MET A 567 -8.78 33.10 11.50
CA MET A 567 -9.18 33.61 12.81
C MET A 567 -8.14 33.31 13.90
N GLY A 568 -7.17 32.43 13.63
CA GLY A 568 -6.13 32.00 14.55
C GLY A 568 -6.71 31.36 15.81
N THR A 569 -6.15 31.69 16.98
CA THR A 569 -6.59 31.17 18.28
C THR A 569 -8.03 31.54 18.66
N ARG A 570 -8.68 32.46 17.92
CA ARG A 570 -10.09 32.79 18.11
C ARG A 570 -11.02 31.72 17.57
N CYS A 571 -10.61 30.98 16.54
CA CYS A 571 -11.39 29.82 16.09
C CYS A 571 -11.11 28.62 16.99
N LYS A 572 -12.16 27.86 17.28
CA LYS A 572 -12.13 26.62 18.07
C LYS A 572 -12.55 25.40 17.26
N GLY A 573 -12.99 25.59 16.03
CA GLY A 573 -13.45 24.53 15.15
C GLY A 573 -14.48 25.00 14.12
N ILE A 574 -14.98 24.05 13.35
CA ILE A 574 -16.01 24.30 12.34
C ILE A 574 -17.13 23.26 12.41
N GLU A 575 -18.37 23.69 12.12
CA GLU A 575 -19.45 22.80 11.70
C GLU A 575 -19.69 23.01 10.20
N PHE A 576 -19.67 21.94 9.42
CA PHE A 576 -19.94 21.99 7.99
C PHE A 576 -21.19 21.18 7.65
N GLY A 577 -22.06 21.70 6.79
CA GLY A 577 -23.33 21.08 6.46
C GLY A 577 -23.73 21.24 4.99
N PRO A 578 -24.93 20.76 4.62
CA PRO A 578 -25.41 20.77 3.23
C PRO A 578 -25.46 22.19 2.63
N PHE A 579 -25.32 22.28 1.31
CA PHE A 579 -25.32 23.54 0.55
C PHE A 579 -24.22 24.53 0.97
N GLY A 580 -23.08 24.02 1.44
CA GLY A 580 -21.92 24.84 1.78
C GLY A 580 -22.09 25.67 3.06
N ARG A 581 -22.95 25.21 3.97
CA ARG A 581 -23.14 25.82 5.28
C ARG A 581 -21.90 25.63 6.15
N CYS A 582 -21.33 26.72 6.66
CA CYS A 582 -20.14 26.73 7.50
C CYS A 582 -20.39 27.53 8.78
N GLU A 583 -20.22 26.91 9.94
CA GLU A 583 -20.18 27.62 11.23
C GLU A 583 -18.76 27.67 11.76
N LEU A 584 -18.24 28.88 11.99
CA LEU A 584 -16.92 29.12 12.58
C LEU A 584 -17.07 29.26 14.10
N TRP A 585 -16.67 28.23 14.85
CA TRP A 585 -16.85 28.19 16.30
C TRP A 585 -15.83 29.07 17.02
N THR A 586 -16.29 29.92 17.95
CA THR A 586 -15.47 30.92 18.67
C THR A 586 -15.61 30.87 20.18
N ARG A 587 -16.55 30.06 20.69
CA ARG A 587 -16.78 29.87 22.14
C ARG A 587 -15.47 29.59 22.88
N SER A 588 -15.13 30.36 23.91
CA SER A 588 -13.83 30.26 24.62
C SER A 588 -13.48 28.85 25.11
N SER A 589 -14.46 28.11 25.63
CA SER A 589 -14.30 26.72 26.09
C SER A 589 -14.36 25.67 24.96
N GLY A 590 -14.46 26.11 23.70
CA GLY A 590 -14.44 25.28 22.50
C GLY A 590 -15.68 24.42 22.28
N ILE A 591 -15.55 23.49 21.33
CA ILE A 591 -16.49 22.41 21.05
C ILE A 591 -16.21 21.26 22.01
N GLN A 592 -17.17 20.91 22.87
CA GLN A 592 -16.99 19.86 23.89
C GLN A 592 -17.90 18.65 23.68
N SER A 593 -18.86 18.73 22.75
CA SER A 593 -19.77 17.64 22.42
C SER A 593 -20.22 17.73 20.95
N SER A 594 -20.94 16.72 20.49
CA SER A 594 -21.62 16.70 19.20
C SER A 594 -22.97 16.00 19.30
N ARG A 595 -23.80 16.15 18.26
CA ARG A 595 -25.08 15.45 18.13
C ARG A 595 -25.20 14.91 16.72
N THR A 596 -25.68 13.68 16.59
CA THR A 596 -25.90 13.06 15.29
C THR A 596 -26.95 13.83 14.49
N VAL A 597 -26.55 14.37 13.34
CA VAL A 597 -27.38 15.08 12.36
C VAL A 597 -26.87 14.72 10.97
N ALA A 598 -27.72 14.09 10.16
CA ALA A 598 -27.36 13.63 8.83
C ALA A 598 -26.90 14.79 7.92
N GLY A 599 -25.80 14.59 7.22
CA GLY A 599 -25.24 15.58 6.29
C GLY A 599 -24.41 16.69 6.93
N TYR A 600 -24.17 16.64 8.24
CA TYR A 600 -23.31 17.58 8.97
C TYR A 600 -22.00 16.92 9.42
N SER A 601 -20.96 17.72 9.60
CA SER A 601 -19.67 17.27 10.11
C SER A 601 -19.09 18.31 11.06
N CYS A 602 -18.62 17.85 12.22
CA CYS A 602 -18.08 18.68 13.26
C CYS A 602 -16.57 18.47 13.41
N TYR A 603 -15.82 19.57 13.45
CA TYR A 603 -14.37 19.56 13.57
C TYR A 603 -13.90 20.52 14.65
N ARG A 604 -12.99 20.08 15.51
CA ARG A 604 -12.27 20.92 16.46
C ARG A 604 -10.98 21.42 15.84
N TYR A 605 -10.70 22.71 15.97
CA TYR A 605 -9.46 23.31 15.49
C TYR A 605 -8.34 23.12 16.52
N VAL A 606 -7.24 22.51 16.10
CA VAL A 606 -6.04 22.25 16.88
C VAL A 606 -4.86 22.87 16.13
N PRO A 607 -4.57 24.16 16.37
CA PRO A 607 -3.45 24.83 15.71
C PRO A 607 -2.14 24.11 16.05
N LEU A 608 -1.29 23.93 15.02
CA LEU A 608 0.02 23.27 15.11
C LEU A 608 1.02 24.02 15.99
#